data_AF-A0A851YAQ1-F1
#
_entry.id   AF-A0A851YAQ1-F1
#
_cell.length_a   1.000
_cell.length_b   1.000
_cell.length_c   1.000
_cell.angle_alpha   90.00
_cell.angle_beta   90.00
_cell.angle_gamma   90.00
#
_symmetry.space_group_name_H-M   'P 1'
#
loop_
_entity.id
_entity.type
_entity.pdbx_description
1 polymer ?
#
loop_
_entity_poly.entity_id
_entity_poly.type
_entity_poly.pdbx_seq_one_letter_code
_entity_poly.pdbx_strand_id
1 'polypeptide(L)' 'AEVEETLKRIQSHKGVIATIVINAEGIPVRTTLDNSTTVQYAALLQQLVMKARSTVRDIDPQNDLTFLRIRSKK' A
#
# COMPACT_ATOMS: atom_id res chain seq x y z
N ALA A 1 9.74 -16.18 7.36
CA ALA A 1 8.59 -17.11 7.38
C ALA A 1 7.28 -16.38 7.70
N GLU A 2 7.20 -15.64 8.81
CA GLU A 2 5.95 -14.97 9.27
C GLU A 2 5.32 -13.97 8.27
N VAL A 3 6.14 -13.15 7.60
CA VAL A 3 5.66 -12.16 6.60
C VAL A 3 5.00 -12.85 5.41
N GLU A 4 5.56 -13.98 4.95
CA GLU A 4 5.00 -14.73 3.82
C GLU A 4 3.68 -15.41 4.17
N GLU A 5 3.58 -15.95 5.39
CA GLU A 5 2.34 -16.53 5.89
C GLU A 5 1.24 -15.47 6.03
N THR A 6 1.58 -14.28 6.53
CA THR A 6 0.66 -13.15 6.64
C THR A 6 0.18 -12.69 5.27
N LEU A 7 1.07 -12.59 4.29
CA LEU A 7 0.71 -12.24 2.91
C LEU A 7 -0.20 -13.31 2.29
N LYS A 8 0.10 -14.60 2.47
CA LYS A 8 -0.77 -15.69 2.01
C LYS A 8 -2.16 -15.60 2.65
N ARG A 9 -2.24 -15.35 3.96
CA ARG A 9 -3.52 -15.19 4.67
C ARG A 9 -4.36 -14.04 4.11
N ILE A 10 -3.73 -12.93 3.72
CA ILE A 10 -4.42 -11.80 3.07
C ILE A 10 -4.89 -12.21 1.67
N GLN A 11 -4.03 -12.84 0.87
CA GLN A 11 -4.37 -13.28 -0.48
C GLN A 11 -5.51 -14.31 -0.51
N SER A 12 -5.59 -15.19 0.49
CA SER A 12 -6.65 -16.20 0.60
C SER A 12 -8.03 -15.62 0.95
N HIS A 13 -8.12 -14.33 1.31
CA HIS A 13 -9.38 -13.73 1.70
C HIS A 13 -10.27 -13.44 0.48
N LYS A 14 -11.55 -13.82 0.57
CA LYS A 14 -12.50 -13.63 -0.54
C LYS A 14 -12.66 -12.14 -0.85
N GLY A 15 -12.42 -11.76 -2.12
CA GLY A 15 -12.51 -10.38 -2.60
C GLY A 15 -11.16 -9.67 -2.70
N VAL A 16 -10.06 -10.28 -2.24
CA VAL A 16 -8.71 -9.77 -2.50
C VAL A 16 -8.32 -10.13 -3.93
N ILE A 17 -8.16 -9.12 -4.78
CA ILE A 17 -7.76 -9.28 -6.17
C ILE A 17 -6.23 -9.38 -6.28
N ALA A 18 -5.52 -8.57 -5.49
CA ALA A 18 -4.08 -8.47 -5.55
C ALA A 18 -3.49 -7.94 -4.24
N THR A 19 -2.22 -8.26 -4.03
CA THR A 19 -1.39 -7.71 -2.94
C THR A 19 -0.09 -7.18 -3.49
N ILE A 20 0.35 -6.02 -3.01
CA ILE A 20 1.62 -5.39 -3.39
C ILE A 20 2.34 -4.95 -2.12
N VAL A 21 3.63 -5.23 -2.04
CA VAL A 21 4.55 -4.74 -1.01
C VAL A 21 5.57 -3.83 -1.66
N ILE A 22 5.66 -2.59 -1.19
CA ILE A 22 6.49 -1.53 -1.76
C ILE A 22 7.40 -1.00 -0.66
N ASN A 23 8.64 -0.64 -1.00
CA ASN A 23 9.56 0.02 -0.07
C ASN A 23 9.27 1.55 0.04
N ALA A 24 10.00 2.25 0.91
CA ALA A 24 9.85 3.70 1.09
C ALA A 24 10.26 4.54 -0.14
N GLU A 25 10.91 3.95 -1.13
CA GLU A 25 11.35 4.60 -2.36
C GLU A 25 10.34 4.40 -3.51
N GLY A 26 9.25 3.65 -3.28
CA GLY A 26 8.27 3.33 -4.32
C GLY A 26 8.67 2.14 -5.20
N ILE A 27 9.67 1.35 -4.80
CA ILE A 27 10.11 0.15 -5.51
C ILE A 27 9.32 -1.06 -5.00
N PRO A 28 8.62 -1.80 -5.89
CA PRO A 28 7.89 -2.99 -5.51
C PRO A 28 8.85 -4.12 -5.13
N VAL A 29 8.69 -4.67 -3.93
CA VAL A 29 9.48 -5.80 -3.41
C VAL A 29 8.78 -7.12 -3.74
N ARG A 30 7.45 -7.17 -3.63
CA ARG A 30 6.62 -8.34 -3.94
C ARG A 30 5.27 -7.89 -4.48
N THR A 31 4.74 -8.63 -5.45
CA THR A 31 3.44 -8.35 -6.06
C THR A 31 2.82 -9.64 -6.57
N THR A 32 1.49 -9.69 -6.61
CA THR A 32 0.73 -10.73 -7.31
C THR A 32 0.18 -10.23 -8.66
N LEU A 33 0.48 -8.99 -9.05
CA LEU A 33 0.09 -8.37 -10.31
C LEU A 33 1.23 -8.43 -11.34
N ASP A 34 0.90 -8.07 -12.57
CA ASP A 34 1.89 -7.84 -13.61
C ASP A 34 2.82 -6.66 -13.25
N ASN A 35 4.05 -6.71 -13.77
CA ASN A 35 5.09 -5.75 -13.41
C ASN A 35 4.72 -4.32 -13.86
N SER A 36 4.16 -4.15 -15.05
CA SER A 36 3.73 -2.85 -15.57
C SER A 36 2.74 -2.15 -14.65
N THR A 37 1.66 -2.85 -14.27
CA THR A 37 0.63 -2.33 -13.38
C THR A 37 1.20 -2.06 -11.99
N THR A 38 2.04 -2.96 -11.49
CA THR A 38 2.67 -2.82 -10.17
C THR A 38 3.51 -1.54 -10.07
N VAL A 39 4.36 -1.26 -11.05
CA VAL A 39 5.22 -0.05 -11.06
C VAL A 39 4.36 1.21 -11.10
N GLN A 40 3.31 1.24 -11.91
CA GLN A 40 2.40 2.38 -11.99
C GLN A 40 1.69 2.62 -10.64
N TYR A 41 1.15 1.58 -10.02
CA TYR A 41 0.51 1.70 -8.71
C TYR A 41 1.51 2.12 -7.62
N ALA A 42 2.73 1.59 -7.64
CA ALA A 42 3.73 1.93 -6.63
C ALA A 42 4.11 3.42 -6.65
N ALA A 43 4.32 3.99 -7.83
CA ALA A 43 4.60 5.42 -7.98
C ALA A 43 3.44 6.30 -7.48
N LEU A 44 2.20 5.98 -7.87
CA LEU A 44 1.01 6.76 -7.51
C LEU A 44 0.69 6.67 -6.01
N LEU A 45 0.74 5.45 -5.45
CA LEU A 45 0.46 5.22 -4.04
C LEU A 45 1.51 5.88 -3.14
N GLN A 46 2.79 5.85 -3.54
CA GLN A 46 3.85 6.51 -2.79
C GLN A 46 3.60 8.01 -2.64
N GLN A 47 3.29 8.70 -3.75
CA GLN A 47 2.97 10.13 -3.72
C GLN A 47 1.75 10.43 -2.85
N LEU A 48 0.72 9.59 -2.92
CA LEU A 48 -0.50 9.75 -2.14
C LEU A 48 -0.23 9.57 -0.63
N VAL A 49 0.51 8.54 -0.24
CA VAL A 49 0.83 8.26 1.17
C VAL A 49 1.70 9.38 1.76
N MET A 50 2.68 9.90 1.01
CA MET A 50 3.49 11.02 1.48
C MET A 50 2.63 12.27 1.74
N LYS A 51 1.72 12.61 0.82
CA LYS A 51 0.80 13.74 1.00
C LYS A 51 -0.14 13.50 2.19
N ALA A 52 -0.74 12.32 2.29
CA ALA A 52 -1.64 11.98 3.39
C ALA A 52 -0.94 12.05 4.76
N ARG A 53 0.29 11.54 4.87
CA ARG A 53 1.07 11.60 6.11
C ARG A 53 1.41 13.05 6.49
N SER A 54 1.79 13.87 5.52
CA SER A 54 2.03 15.30 5.76
C SER A 54 0.77 15.99 6.29
N THR A 55 -0.38 15.79 5.63
CA THR A 55 -1.64 16.42 6.05
C THR A 55 -2.09 15.99 7.45
N VAL A 56 -1.88 14.72 7.83
CA VAL A 56 -2.19 14.27 9.21
C VAL A 56 -1.29 14.97 10.22
N ARG A 57 0.02 15.10 9.92
CA ARG A 57 0.97 15.79 10.80
C ARG A 57 0.74 17.30 10.89
N ASP A 58 0.23 17.91 9.83
CA ASP A 58 -0.14 19.34 9.83
C ASP A 58 -1.33 19.61 10.76
N ILE A 59 -2.23 18.63 10.95
CA ILE A 59 -3.36 18.72 11.87
C ILE A 59 -2.93 18.42 13.32
N ASP A 60 -2.16 17.35 13.51
CA ASP A 60 -1.62 16.94 14.81
C ASP A 60 -0.20 16.38 14.63
N PRO A 61 0.85 17.14 15.03
CA PRO A 61 2.23 16.70 14.89
C PRO A 61 2.59 15.43 15.68
N GLN A 62 1.78 15.06 16.68
CA GLN A 62 2.00 13.84 17.48
C GLN A 62 1.34 12.60 16.84
N ASN A 63 0.53 12.78 15.81
CA ASN A 63 -0.19 11.69 15.16
C ASN A 63 0.54 11.22 13.88
N ASP A 64 0.86 9.93 13.82
CA ASP A 64 1.46 9.32 12.64
C ASP A 64 0.44 8.44 11.90
N LEU A 65 0.37 8.61 10.58
CA LEU A 65 -0.52 7.81 9.73
C LEU A 65 -0.09 6.34 9.74
N THR A 66 -0.92 5.47 10.33
CA THR A 66 -0.68 4.02 10.41
C THR A 66 -1.42 3.21 9.34
N PHE A 67 -2.61 3.66 8.93
CA PHE A 67 -3.45 2.95 7.98
C PHE A 67 -4.25 3.90 7.10
N LEU A 68 -4.30 3.62 5.80
CA LEU A 68 -5.08 4.37 4.81
C LEU A 68 -5.95 3.41 4.00
N ARG A 69 -7.26 3.67 3.96
CA ARG A 69 -8.22 2.92 3.14
C ARG A 69 -8.88 3.84 2.13
N ILE A 70 -8.77 3.49 0.85
CA ILE A 70 -9.34 4.26 -0.26
C ILE A 70 -10.43 3.42 -0.91
N ARG A 71 -11.56 4.04 -1.26
CA ARG A 71 -12.66 3.41 -1.99
C ARG A 71 -12.87 4.10 -3.33
N SER A 72 -12.79 3.33 -4.42
CA SER A 72 -13.23 3.76 -5.75
C SER A 72 -14.64 3.26 -6.05
N LYS A 73 -15.35 3.92 -6.97
CA LYS A 73 -16.68 3.48 -7.46
C LYS A 73 -16.62 2.37 -8.52
N LYS A 74 -15.55 1.57 -8.53
CA LYS A 74 -15.40 0.45 -9.46
C LYS A 74 -16.26 -0.73 -9.00
#